data_AF-A0A099LAN8-F1
#
_entry.id   AF-A0A099LAN8-F1
#
_cell.length_a   1.000
_cell.length_b   1.000
_cell.length_c   1.000
_cell.angle_alpha   90.00
_cell.angle_beta   90.00
_cell.angle_gamma   90.00
#
_symmetry.space_group_name_H-M   'P 1'
#
loop_
_entity.id
_entity.type
_entity.pdbx_description
1 polymer ?
#
loop_
_entity_poly.entity_id
_entity_poly.type
_entity_poly.pdbx_seq_one_letter_code
_entity_poly.pdbx_strand_id
1 'polypeptide(L)'
;MFKTVILSAAILSTSCYVSATDKVEYNSNTAAQVQSIFWLNNTETNAIAYAKFEAFHSLKMFIDASLLTAKVTPQAPPENANKLLLMLHQQQQVITVFIDENNLYYNGFSYEVDKTKINQFQHLNDYRTSVGDSITEQELAMVIKNYGFKYLAK
;
A
#
# COMPACT_ATOMS: atom_id res chain seq x y z
N MET A 1 -61.17 -24.66 6.67
CA MET A 1 -60.31 -23.50 6.97
C MET A 1 -58.93 -23.76 6.39
N PHE A 2 -58.65 -23.22 5.20
CA PHE A 2 -57.33 -23.28 4.57
C PHE A 2 -56.42 -22.27 5.26
N LYS A 3 -55.34 -22.74 5.89
CA LYS A 3 -54.26 -21.87 6.37
C LYS A 3 -53.05 -22.07 5.46
N THR A 4 -52.89 -21.12 4.57
CA THR A 4 -51.68 -20.86 3.79
C THR A 4 -50.54 -20.59 4.76
N VAL A 5 -49.46 -21.35 4.68
CA VAL A 5 -48.18 -20.98 5.29
C VAL A 5 -47.21 -20.78 4.13
N ILE A 6 -47.07 -19.53 3.72
CA ILE A 6 -45.97 -19.08 2.86
C ILE A 6 -44.76 -18.96 3.79
N LEU A 7 -43.88 -19.95 3.78
CA LEU A 7 -42.60 -19.84 4.48
C LEU A 7 -41.55 -19.40 3.47
N SER A 8 -41.17 -18.14 3.60
CA SER A 8 -40.27 -17.36 2.77
C SER A 8 -38.90 -18.03 2.62
N ALA A 9 -38.50 -18.29 1.39
CA ALA A 9 -37.12 -18.56 1.01
C ALA A 9 -36.31 -17.26 1.17
N ALA A 10 -35.80 -16.99 2.38
CA ALA A 10 -34.80 -15.96 2.60
C ALA A 10 -33.44 -16.52 2.15
N ILE A 11 -33.15 -16.29 0.87
CA ILE A 11 -31.82 -16.43 0.29
C ILE A 11 -30.92 -15.42 1.03
N LEU A 12 -30.19 -15.86 2.06
CA LEU A 12 -29.04 -15.10 2.58
C LEU A 12 -27.88 -15.23 1.58
N SER A 13 -28.03 -14.53 0.46
CA SER A 13 -26.94 -14.14 -0.41
C SER A 13 -26.33 -12.85 0.14
N THR A 14 -25.24 -12.95 0.91
CA THR A 14 -24.06 -12.05 0.88
C THR A 14 -23.22 -12.23 2.14
N SER A 15 -22.28 -13.18 2.07
CA SER A 15 -20.94 -12.94 2.58
C SER A 15 -20.01 -13.80 1.73
N CYS A 16 -19.73 -13.31 0.52
CA CYS A 16 -18.44 -13.59 -0.09
C CYS A 16 -17.41 -13.07 0.92
N TYR A 17 -16.91 -13.95 1.77
CA TYR A 17 -15.66 -13.72 2.44
C TYR A 17 -14.65 -13.49 1.33
N VAL A 18 -14.17 -12.25 1.27
CA VAL A 18 -13.05 -11.82 0.45
C VAL A 18 -12.01 -12.91 0.51
N SER A 19 -11.71 -13.51 -0.64
CA SER A 19 -10.69 -14.51 -0.80
C SER A 19 -9.44 -14.07 -0.04
N ALA A 20 -8.94 -14.91 0.85
CA ALA A 20 -7.60 -14.78 1.39
C ALA A 20 -6.63 -14.93 0.20
N THR A 21 -6.36 -13.83 -0.49
CA THR A 21 -5.08 -13.67 -1.16
C THR A 21 -4.06 -13.77 -0.05
N ASP A 22 -3.12 -14.71 -0.11
CA ASP A 22 -2.02 -14.80 0.84
C ASP A 22 -1.34 -13.43 0.94
N LYS A 23 -1.74 -12.64 1.94
CA LYS A 23 -1.21 -11.30 2.13
C LYS A 23 0.18 -11.51 2.68
N VAL A 24 1.19 -11.10 1.92
CA VAL A 24 2.61 -11.25 2.26
C VAL A 24 2.83 -10.68 3.67
N GLU A 25 3.30 -11.48 4.61
CA GLU A 25 3.62 -10.95 5.93
C GLU A 25 4.81 -10.00 5.81
N TYR A 26 4.72 -8.83 6.45
CA TYR A 26 5.82 -7.87 6.46
C TYR A 26 6.80 -8.23 7.57
N ASN A 27 7.90 -8.87 7.20
CA ASN A 27 8.97 -9.26 8.11
C ASN A 27 10.33 -8.77 7.59
N SER A 28 11.42 -9.06 8.31
CA SER A 28 12.76 -8.61 7.93
C SER A 28 13.22 -9.11 6.54
N ASN A 29 12.75 -10.28 6.10
CA ASN A 29 13.05 -10.77 4.75
C ASN A 29 12.30 -9.97 3.69
N THR A 30 11.01 -9.68 3.92
CA THR A 30 10.20 -8.81 3.07
C THR A 30 10.83 -7.40 2.97
N ALA A 31 11.21 -6.82 4.12
CA ALA A 31 11.86 -5.52 4.21
C ALA A 31 13.18 -5.47 3.42
N ALA A 32 14.02 -6.51 3.50
CA ALA A 32 15.28 -6.57 2.77
C ALA A 32 15.12 -6.60 1.24
N GLN A 33 13.95 -7.00 0.74
CA GLN A 33 13.69 -7.14 -0.70
C GLN A 33 13.08 -5.92 -1.36
N VAL A 34 12.66 -4.91 -0.59
CA VAL A 34 12.14 -3.65 -1.13
C VAL A 34 13.28 -2.89 -1.81
N GLN A 35 13.18 -2.72 -3.12
CA GLN A 35 14.18 -2.03 -3.94
C GLN A 35 13.69 -0.72 -4.53
N SER A 36 12.37 -0.50 -4.57
CA SER A 36 11.80 0.79 -4.95
C SER A 36 10.49 1.04 -4.22
N ILE A 37 10.22 2.32 -3.98
CA ILE A 37 8.97 2.81 -3.39
C ILE A 37 8.37 3.83 -4.36
N PHE A 38 7.11 3.65 -4.70
CA PHE A 38 6.32 4.63 -5.43
C PHE A 38 5.32 5.26 -4.47
N TRP A 39 5.38 6.58 -4.33
CA TRP A 39 4.43 7.34 -3.53
C TRP A 39 3.40 7.96 -4.45
N LEU A 40 2.15 7.50 -4.36
CA LEU A 40 1.04 8.03 -5.13
C LEU A 40 0.38 9.15 -4.33
N ASN A 41 0.01 10.20 -5.05
CA ASN A 41 -0.87 11.22 -4.47
C ASN A 41 -2.27 10.64 -4.18
N ASN A 42 -3.07 11.37 -3.41
CA ASN A 42 -4.42 10.95 -3.03
C ASN A 42 -5.39 10.75 -4.21
N THR A 43 -5.05 11.25 -5.41
CA THR A 43 -5.85 11.03 -6.63
C THR A 43 -5.35 9.84 -7.46
N GLU A 44 -4.25 9.22 -7.06
CA GLU A 44 -3.58 8.10 -7.75
C GLU A 44 -3.16 8.41 -9.20
N THR A 45 -3.22 9.68 -9.61
CA THR A 45 -2.96 10.11 -10.99
C THR A 45 -1.48 10.20 -11.31
N ASN A 46 -0.66 10.43 -10.29
CA ASN A 46 0.78 10.64 -10.42
C ASN A 46 1.51 9.96 -9.26
N ALA A 47 2.76 9.57 -9.49
CA ALA A 47 3.60 8.99 -8.46
C ALA A 47 5.03 9.54 -8.46
N ILE A 48 5.63 9.62 -7.27
CA ILE A 48 7.07 9.86 -7.11
C ILE A 48 7.79 8.52 -6.96
N ALA A 49 8.75 8.25 -7.85
CA ALA A 49 9.59 7.05 -7.79
C ALA A 49 10.82 7.30 -6.91
N TYR A 50 10.78 6.86 -5.65
CA TYR A 50 11.82 7.19 -4.67
C TYR A 50 13.17 6.54 -4.94
N ALA A 51 13.23 5.45 -5.72
CA ALA A 51 14.48 4.76 -6.05
C ALA A 51 15.53 5.67 -6.75
N LYS A 52 15.12 6.82 -7.27
CA LYS A 52 16.00 7.82 -7.90
C LYS A 52 16.64 8.80 -6.92
N PHE A 53 16.27 8.77 -5.63
CA PHE A 53 16.66 9.77 -4.64
C PHE A 53 17.37 9.15 -3.45
N GLU A 54 18.31 9.90 -2.86
CA GLU A 54 19.00 9.49 -1.62
C GLU A 54 18.01 9.22 -0.47
N ALA A 55 16.90 9.96 -0.46
CA ALA A 55 15.81 9.81 0.49
C ALA A 55 15.12 8.43 0.46
N PHE A 56 15.36 7.60 -0.57
CA PHE A 56 14.87 6.22 -0.64
C PHE A 56 15.22 5.43 0.62
N HIS A 57 16.49 5.43 1.03
CA HIS A 57 16.94 4.62 2.16
C HIS A 57 16.29 5.08 3.46
N SER A 58 16.16 6.41 3.65
CA SER A 58 15.50 6.99 4.81
C SER A 58 14.02 6.63 4.86
N LEU A 59 13.30 6.74 3.73
CA LEU A 59 11.88 6.38 3.64
C LEU A 59 11.67 4.89 3.87
N LYS A 60 12.51 4.05 3.27
CA LYS A 60 12.48 2.60 3.47
C LYS A 60 12.70 2.24 4.93
N MET A 61 13.77 2.73 5.57
CA MET A 61 14.03 2.47 6.99
C MET A 61 12.89 2.93 7.89
N PHE A 62 12.26 4.06 7.56
CA PHE A 62 11.10 4.55 8.30
C PHE A 62 9.91 3.58 8.20
N ILE A 63 9.60 3.08 7.00
CA ILE A 63 8.53 2.09 6.79
C ILE A 63 8.87 0.78 7.50
N ASP A 64 10.09 0.28 7.32
CA ASP A 64 10.59 -0.95 7.94
C ASP A 64 10.44 -0.88 9.46
N ALA A 65 10.94 0.20 10.09
CA ALA A 65 10.86 0.38 11.53
C ALA A 65 9.40 0.44 12.02
N SER A 66 8.54 1.16 11.29
CA SER A 66 7.13 1.30 11.63
C SER A 66 6.41 -0.05 11.59
N LEU A 67 6.58 -0.81 10.51
CA LEU A 67 5.91 -2.10 10.32
C LEU A 67 6.45 -3.22 11.23
N LEU A 68 7.72 -3.16 11.62
CA LEU A 68 8.36 -4.22 12.41
C LEU A 68 8.31 -3.97 13.92
N THR A 69 8.16 -2.72 14.37
CA THR A 69 8.36 -2.38 15.80
C THR A 69 7.29 -1.48 16.42
N ALA A 70 6.45 -0.81 15.63
CA ALA A 70 5.48 0.12 16.18
C ALA A 70 4.34 -0.59 16.93
N LYS A 71 3.63 0.19 17.75
CA LYS A 71 2.36 -0.25 18.33
C LYS A 71 1.34 -0.42 17.21
N VAL A 72 0.68 -1.57 17.21
CA VAL A 72 -0.28 -1.96 16.18
C VAL A 72 -1.71 -1.94 16.72
N THR A 73 -2.64 -1.38 15.96
CA THR A 73 -4.08 -1.38 16.29
C THR A 73 -4.89 -1.82 15.07
N PRO A 74 -5.94 -2.66 15.21
CA PRO A 74 -6.83 -2.98 14.10
C PRO A 74 -7.54 -1.71 13.60
N GLN A 75 -7.24 -1.29 12.37
CA GLN A 75 -7.78 -0.07 11.77
C GLN A 75 -7.53 -0.06 10.27
N ALA A 76 -8.57 0.26 9.50
CA ALA A 76 -8.45 0.49 8.06
C ALA A 76 -7.83 1.88 7.76
N PRO A 77 -7.15 2.04 6.62
CA PRO A 77 -6.67 3.35 6.19
C PRO A 77 -7.84 4.31 5.97
N PRO A 78 -7.70 5.61 6.32
CA PRO A 78 -8.68 6.61 5.95
C PRO A 78 -8.68 6.84 4.44
N GLU A 79 -9.79 7.33 3.88
CA GLU A 79 -9.97 7.49 2.43
C GLU A 79 -8.95 8.45 1.79
N ASN A 80 -8.42 9.41 2.57
CA ASN A 80 -7.45 10.41 2.13
C ASN A 80 -5.98 10.03 2.41
N ALA A 81 -5.70 8.80 2.83
CA ALA A 81 -4.34 8.34 3.04
C ALA A 81 -3.60 8.24 1.70
N ASN A 82 -2.35 8.69 1.69
CA ASN A 82 -1.48 8.49 0.54
C ASN A 82 -1.15 7.01 0.39
N LYS A 83 -1.00 6.54 -0.85
CA LYS A 83 -0.66 5.13 -1.14
C LYS A 83 0.82 5.00 -1.48
N LEU A 84 1.50 4.07 -0.83
CA LEU A 84 2.88 3.68 -1.12
C LEU A 84 2.90 2.26 -1.69
N LEU A 85 3.53 2.10 -2.84
CA LEU A 85 3.79 0.79 -3.45
C LEU A 85 5.25 0.41 -3.22
N LEU A 86 5.47 -0.61 -2.40
CA LEU A 86 6.80 -1.18 -2.16
C LEU A 86 7.02 -2.33 -3.14
N MET A 87 8.02 -2.17 -4.01
CA MET A 87 8.32 -3.17 -5.02
C MET A 87 9.37 -4.15 -4.52
N LEU A 88 9.00 -5.44 -4.46
CA LEU A 88 9.88 -6.54 -4.12
C LEU A 88 10.36 -7.19 -5.42
N HIS A 89 11.47 -6.71 -5.95
CA HIS A 89 11.90 -7.07 -7.31
C HIS A 89 12.20 -8.55 -7.47
N GLN A 90 12.79 -9.18 -6.44
CA GLN A 90 13.12 -10.61 -6.44
C GLN A 90 11.86 -11.49 -6.40
N GLN A 91 10.85 -11.09 -5.62
CA GLN A 91 9.58 -11.81 -5.51
C GLN A 91 8.57 -11.44 -6.61
N GLN A 92 8.85 -10.40 -7.41
CA GLN A 92 7.90 -9.86 -8.40
C GLN A 92 6.55 -9.48 -7.78
N GLN A 93 6.60 -8.98 -6.55
CA GLN A 93 5.43 -8.63 -5.76
C GLN A 93 5.41 -7.14 -5.45
N VAL A 94 4.20 -6.61 -5.30
CA VAL A 94 3.95 -5.23 -4.87
C VAL A 94 3.20 -5.29 -3.55
N ILE A 95 3.79 -4.67 -2.53
CA ILE A 95 3.15 -4.48 -1.24
C ILE A 95 2.56 -3.08 -1.22
N THR A 96 1.27 -2.98 -0.93
CA THR A 96 0.57 -1.71 -0.76
C THR A 96 0.52 -1.35 0.71
N VAL A 97 1.04 -0.16 1.02
CA VAL A 97 0.96 0.48 2.32
C VAL A 97 0.24 1.81 2.14
N PHE A 98 -0.50 2.25 3.15
CA PHE A 98 -1.05 3.60 3.18
C PHE A 98 -0.42 4.41 4.29
N ILE A 99 -0.40 5.73 4.13
CA ILE A 99 0.19 6.63 5.12
C ILE A 99 -0.65 7.90 5.25
N ASP A 100 -0.90 8.32 6.49
CA ASP A 100 -1.42 9.65 6.80
C ASP A 100 -0.43 10.41 7.70
N GLU A 101 -0.84 11.52 8.30
CA GLU A 101 0.00 12.34 9.20
C GLU A 101 0.44 11.63 10.50
N ASN A 102 -0.24 10.55 10.89
CA ASN A 102 -0.12 9.95 12.21
C ASN A 102 0.21 8.44 12.17
N ASN A 103 -0.10 7.76 11.08
CA ASN A 103 -0.08 6.31 11.01
C ASN A 103 0.37 5.83 9.63
N LEU A 104 0.96 4.64 9.66
CA LEU A 104 1.11 3.78 8.51
C LEU A 104 0.07 2.67 8.60
N TYR A 105 -0.54 2.29 7.49
CA TYR A 105 -1.56 1.24 7.43
C TYR A 105 -1.12 0.10 6.56
N TYR A 106 -1.19 -1.11 7.11
CA TYR A 106 -0.86 -2.33 6.40
C TYR A 106 -1.71 -3.50 6.88
N ASN A 107 -2.24 -4.27 5.94
CA ASN A 107 -3.00 -5.49 6.21
C ASN A 107 -4.17 -5.31 7.21
N GLY A 108 -4.86 -4.16 7.17
CA GLY A 108 -6.00 -3.88 8.08
C GLY A 108 -5.62 -3.42 9.48
N PHE A 109 -4.34 -3.10 9.70
CA PHE A 109 -3.83 -2.53 10.93
C PHE A 109 -3.22 -1.15 10.70
N SER A 110 -3.33 -0.28 11.70
CA SER A 110 -2.57 0.96 11.82
C SER A 110 -1.35 0.76 12.72
N TYR A 111 -0.28 1.46 12.37
CA TYR A 111 1.01 1.47 13.04
C TYR A 111 1.31 2.93 13.38
N GLU A 112 1.41 3.26 14.66
CA GLU A 112 1.76 4.62 15.10
C GLU A 112 3.19 4.95 14.67
N VAL A 113 3.40 6.17 14.16
CA VAL A 113 4.69 6.58 13.60
C VAL A 113 5.17 7.92 14.18
N ASP A 114 6.44 8.24 13.91
CA ASP A 114 6.99 9.56 14.20
C ASP A 114 6.44 10.61 13.22
N LYS A 115 5.53 11.46 13.72
CA LYS A 115 4.91 12.56 12.97
C LYS A 115 5.93 13.50 12.34
N THR A 116 7.06 13.75 13.00
CA THR A 116 8.11 14.64 12.48
C THR A 116 8.69 14.08 11.19
N LYS A 117 8.96 12.77 11.17
CA LYS A 117 9.50 12.09 9.99
C LYS A 117 8.49 12.00 8.85
N ILE A 118 7.22 11.72 9.15
CA ILE A 118 6.17 11.72 8.12
C ILE A 118 6.06 13.08 7.45
N ASN A 119 5.99 14.16 8.24
CA ASN A 119 5.86 15.50 7.69
C ASN A 119 7.05 15.86 6.79
N GLN A 120 8.26 15.42 7.14
CA GLN A 120 9.44 15.58 6.29
C GLN A 120 9.29 14.85 4.95
N PHE A 121 8.81 13.59 4.95
CA PHE A 121 8.60 12.85 3.71
C PHE A 121 7.45 13.42 2.86
N GLN A 122 6.37 13.87 3.49
CA GLN A 122 5.27 14.54 2.80
C GLN A 122 5.76 15.84 2.12
N HIS A 123 6.48 16.70 2.84
CA HIS A 123 7.08 17.90 2.26
C HIS A 123 8.05 17.59 1.12
N LEU A 124 8.88 16.55 1.26
CA LEU A 124 9.75 16.12 0.18
C LEU A 124 8.94 15.65 -1.03
N ASN A 125 7.87 14.88 -0.81
CA ASN A 125 7.00 14.40 -1.89
C ASN A 125 6.33 15.55 -2.65
N ASP A 126 5.82 16.54 -1.92
CA ASP A 126 5.20 17.74 -2.48
C ASP A 126 6.22 18.56 -3.29
N TYR A 127 7.43 18.75 -2.73
CA TYR A 127 8.53 19.42 -3.42
C TYR A 127 8.89 18.71 -4.73
N ARG A 128 9.06 17.38 -4.70
CA ARG A 128 9.37 16.57 -5.89
C ARG A 128 8.29 16.67 -6.95
N THR A 129 7.03 16.65 -6.52
CA THR A 129 5.89 16.87 -7.41
C THR A 129 5.96 18.25 -8.06
N SER A 130 6.27 19.29 -7.29
CA SER A 130 6.32 20.68 -7.78
C SER A 130 7.42 20.95 -8.82
N VAL A 131 8.54 20.21 -8.74
CA VAL A 131 9.65 20.34 -9.70
C VAL A 131 9.52 19.40 -10.90
N GLY A 132 8.44 18.64 -11.00
CA GLY A 132 8.15 17.79 -12.17
C GLY A 132 8.78 16.39 -12.12
N ASP A 133 9.17 15.89 -10.95
CA ASP A 133 9.74 14.53 -10.81
C ASP A 133 8.68 13.41 -10.86
N SER A 134 7.39 13.77 -10.99
CA SER A 134 6.27 12.83 -11.05
C SER A 134 6.24 12.01 -12.34
N ILE A 135 5.99 10.71 -12.20
CA ILE A 135 5.57 9.85 -13.31
C ILE A 135 4.05 9.79 -13.39
N THR A 136 3.55 9.63 -14.60
CA THR A 136 2.12 9.47 -14.91
C THR A 136 1.59 8.11 -14.46
N GLU A 137 0.27 8.01 -14.32
CA GLU A 137 -0.43 6.74 -14.10
C GLU A 137 -0.06 5.67 -15.14
N GLN A 138 0.07 6.06 -16.42
CA GLN A 138 0.41 5.14 -17.51
C GLN A 138 1.83 4.57 -17.35
N GLU A 139 2.79 5.40 -16.98
CA GLU A 139 4.16 4.97 -16.68
C GLU A 139 4.20 4.08 -15.45
N LEU A 140 3.46 4.43 -14.39
CA LEU A 140 3.34 3.60 -13.19
C LEU A 140 2.73 2.23 -13.50
N ALA A 141 1.64 2.18 -14.29
CA ALA A 141 1.00 0.95 -14.72
C ALA A 141 1.95 0.07 -15.54
N MET A 142 2.73 0.67 -16.45
CA MET A 142 3.75 -0.03 -17.22
C MET A 142 4.83 -0.61 -16.31
N VAL A 143 5.29 0.16 -15.32
CA VAL A 143 6.24 -0.28 -14.32
C VAL A 143 5.69 -1.47 -13.54
N ILE A 144 4.51 -1.35 -12.93
CA ILE A 144 3.87 -2.42 -12.15
C ILE A 144 3.67 -3.67 -13.01
N LYS A 145 3.23 -3.52 -14.26
CA LYS A 145 3.08 -4.62 -15.22
C LYS A 145 4.44 -5.30 -15.46
N ASN A 146 5.49 -4.54 -15.73
CA ASN A 146 6.81 -5.12 -15.97
C ASN A 146 7.41 -5.78 -14.72
N TYR A 147 6.97 -5.39 -13.51
CA TYR A 147 7.32 -6.09 -12.28
C TYR A 147 6.51 -7.38 -12.07
N GLY A 148 5.19 -7.35 -12.25
CA GLY A 148 4.32 -8.50 -11.99
C GLY A 148 4.26 -9.56 -13.09
N PHE A 149 4.69 -9.25 -14.32
CA PHE A 149 4.57 -10.16 -15.48
C PHE A 149 5.88 -10.86 -15.90
N LYS A 150 7.02 -10.63 -15.23
CA LYS A 150 8.25 -11.39 -15.51
C LYS A 150 8.11 -12.91 -15.23
N TYR A 151 7.06 -13.34 -14.53
CA TYR A 151 6.75 -14.76 -14.31
C TYR A 151 6.10 -15.46 -15.51
N LEU A 152 5.56 -14.71 -16.48
CA LEU A 152 4.87 -15.26 -17.66
C LEU A 152 5.72 -15.24 -18.94
N ALA A 153 7.01 -14.91 -18.84
CA ALA A 153 7.96 -14.91 -19.95
C ALA A 153 8.96 -16.08 -19.86
N LYS A 154 8.48 -17.28 -19.50
CA LYS A 154 9.20 -18.54 -19.70
C LYS A 154 8.51 -19.37 -20.76
#